data_AF-A0A1Z5TMI4-F1
#
_entry.id   AF-A0A1Z5TMI4-F1
#
_cell.length_a   1.000
_cell.length_b   1.000
_cell.length_c   1.000
_cell.angle_alpha   90.00
_cell.angle_beta   90.00
_cell.angle_gamma   90.00
#
_symmetry.space_group_name_H-M   'P 1'
#
loop_
_entity.id
_entity.type
_entity.pdbx_description
1 polymer ?
#
loop_
_entity_poly.entity_id
_entity_poly.type
_entity_poly.pdbx_seq_one_letter_code
_entity_poly.pdbx_strand_id
1 'polypeptide(L)'
;MAATSSGDLTSQGIPSTPRTPNPIQSTPSAGFSFPSYTSFPPFYTLQPNLTTRARQLELWSYLITTYCTYHRIFRLSLSGLPSDLFSNASIHRSLKPADIRLVLDHMSRAENGPRVEWIAPAARGEQSASCWVYWKTPTEWADAIYGWVDETGQKGAVLTVYELREGDAVRSQAWRDMDEELLRKALGVLVKRGKAQVFGQEETAGVKFF
;
A
#
# COMPACT_ATOMS: atom_id res chain seq x y z
N MET A 1 -33.01 -45.59 -72.61
CA MET A 1 -34.34 -44.95 -72.63
C MET A 1 -34.70 -44.57 -71.21
N ALA A 2 -35.22 -43.34 -71.05
CA ALA A 2 -36.02 -42.75 -69.96
C ALA A 2 -35.94 -43.42 -68.54
N ALA A 3 -35.42 -42.77 -67.50
CA ALA A 3 -35.88 -41.56 -66.80
C ALA A 3 -36.98 -41.80 -65.76
N THR A 4 -36.88 -41.00 -64.69
CA THR A 4 -37.79 -40.74 -63.56
C THR A 4 -37.64 -41.62 -62.31
N SER A 5 -37.75 -41.15 -61.07
CA SER A 5 -37.63 -39.82 -60.43
C SER A 5 -37.85 -40.04 -58.92
N SER A 6 -37.16 -39.23 -58.09
CA SER A 6 -37.60 -38.70 -56.79
C SER A 6 -37.88 -39.64 -55.60
N GLY A 7 -37.04 -39.49 -54.57
CA GLY A 7 -37.31 -39.87 -53.18
C GLY A 7 -36.33 -39.11 -52.26
N ASP A 8 -36.88 -38.22 -51.45
CA ASP A 8 -36.23 -37.10 -50.76
C ASP A 8 -35.57 -37.48 -49.41
N LEU A 9 -34.88 -36.49 -48.83
CA LEU A 9 -33.99 -36.48 -47.68
C LEU A 9 -34.46 -37.21 -46.40
N THR A 10 -33.52 -37.78 -45.62
CA THR A 10 -33.08 -37.28 -44.28
C THR A 10 -32.18 -38.29 -43.54
N SER A 11 -30.91 -37.95 -43.35
CA SER A 11 -29.98 -38.68 -42.45
C SER A 11 -30.04 -38.08 -41.05
N GLN A 12 -30.17 -38.98 -40.08
CA GLN A 12 -30.36 -38.70 -38.65
C GLN A 12 -29.21 -37.93 -38.02
N GLY A 13 -29.59 -37.05 -37.08
CA GLY A 13 -28.71 -36.17 -36.32
C GLY A 13 -27.86 -36.88 -35.28
N ILE A 14 -26.63 -36.37 -35.15
CA ILE A 14 -25.71 -36.61 -34.03
C ILE A 14 -25.88 -35.42 -33.07
N PRO A 15 -26.05 -35.63 -31.75
CA PRO A 15 -26.15 -34.52 -30.81
C PRO A 15 -24.76 -33.90 -30.59
N SER A 16 -24.59 -32.67 -31.10
CA SER A 16 -23.45 -31.81 -30.79
C SER A 16 -23.52 -31.36 -29.33
N THR A 17 -22.49 -31.67 -28.56
CA THR A 17 -22.28 -31.15 -27.21
C THR A 17 -22.14 -29.61 -27.23
N PRO A 18 -22.79 -28.88 -26.32
CA PRO A 18 -22.59 -27.43 -26.21
C PRO A 18 -21.19 -27.15 -25.66
N ARG A 19 -20.40 -26.44 -26.46
CA ARG A 19 -19.06 -25.92 -26.11
C ARG A 19 -19.24 -24.85 -25.03
N THR A 20 -18.88 -25.18 -23.79
CA THR A 20 -18.88 -24.26 -22.65
C THR A 20 -18.05 -23.02 -22.97
N PRO A 21 -18.55 -21.79 -22.76
CA PRO A 21 -17.76 -20.59 -22.96
C PRO A 21 -16.64 -20.54 -21.91
N ASN A 22 -15.41 -20.34 -22.40
CA ASN A 22 -14.23 -20.05 -21.57
C ASN A 22 -14.56 -18.99 -20.52
N PRO A 23 -14.06 -19.11 -19.28
CA PRO A 23 -14.14 -18.01 -18.33
C PRO A 23 -13.36 -16.83 -18.92
N ILE A 24 -14.09 -15.75 -19.16
CA ILE A 24 -13.58 -14.44 -19.54
C ILE A 24 -12.48 -14.10 -18.54
N GLN A 25 -11.23 -14.03 -19.03
CA GLN A 25 -10.16 -13.39 -18.29
C GLN A 25 -10.60 -11.95 -18.04
N SER A 26 -10.98 -11.66 -16.80
CA SER A 26 -11.22 -10.31 -16.32
C SER A 26 -9.97 -9.49 -16.58
N THR A 27 -10.07 -8.58 -17.54
CA THR A 27 -9.14 -7.46 -17.73
C THR A 27 -8.84 -6.86 -16.36
N PRO A 28 -7.57 -6.71 -15.93
CA PRO A 28 -7.28 -6.00 -14.70
C PRO A 28 -7.71 -4.54 -14.91
N SER A 29 -8.78 -4.14 -14.23
CA SER A 29 -9.04 -2.73 -13.96
C SER A 29 -7.77 -2.13 -13.37
N ALA A 30 -7.31 -0.99 -13.89
CA ALA A 30 -6.08 -0.28 -13.49
C ALA A 30 -6.14 0.32 -12.07
N GLY A 31 -6.75 -0.39 -11.12
CA GLY A 31 -6.99 0.01 -9.75
C GLY A 31 -6.52 -1.06 -8.76
N PHE A 32 -6.43 -0.66 -7.50
CA PHE A 32 -6.06 -1.55 -6.41
C PHE A 32 -7.01 -2.76 -6.33
N SER A 33 -6.46 -3.97 -6.29
CA SER A 33 -7.27 -5.19 -6.12
C SER A 33 -7.51 -5.46 -4.64
N PHE A 34 -8.75 -5.23 -4.19
CA PHE A 34 -9.13 -5.55 -2.83
C PHE A 34 -9.17 -7.06 -2.58
N PRO A 35 -8.66 -7.56 -1.43
CA PRO A 35 -8.74 -8.96 -1.07
C PRO A 35 -10.19 -9.44 -0.86
N SER A 36 -10.45 -10.72 -1.08
CA SER A 36 -11.81 -11.30 -1.01
C SER A 36 -12.50 -11.13 0.36
N TYR A 37 -11.74 -11.11 1.45
CA TYR A 37 -12.28 -10.91 2.80
C TYR A 37 -12.90 -9.52 3.01
N THR A 38 -12.60 -8.53 2.14
CA THR A 38 -13.26 -7.21 2.16
C THR A 38 -14.72 -7.28 1.68
N SER A 39 -15.14 -8.38 1.05
CA SER A 39 -16.54 -8.63 0.71
C SER A 39 -17.32 -9.34 1.82
N PHE A 40 -16.69 -9.62 2.96
CA PHE A 40 -17.31 -10.28 4.11
C PHE A 40 -17.86 -9.24 5.09
N PRO A 41 -19.20 -9.07 5.25
CA PRO A 41 -19.77 -8.00 6.08
C PRO A 41 -19.27 -7.95 7.54
N PRO A 42 -19.06 -9.08 8.24
CA PRO A 42 -18.53 -9.06 9.60
C PRO A 42 -17.10 -8.48 9.69
N PHE A 43 -16.33 -8.42 8.61
CA PHE A 43 -14.97 -7.84 8.60
C PHE A 43 -14.95 -6.36 9.03
N TYR A 44 -16.03 -5.63 8.76
CA TYR A 44 -16.19 -4.21 9.12
C TYR A 44 -16.81 -4.00 10.51
N THR A 45 -17.05 -5.06 11.26
CA THR A 45 -17.54 -5.01 12.64
C THR A 45 -16.52 -5.65 13.55
N LEU A 46 -16.09 -4.94 14.58
CA LEU A 46 -15.07 -5.45 15.49
C LEU A 46 -15.54 -6.73 16.19
N GLN A 47 -14.79 -7.81 16.04
CA GLN A 47 -15.21 -9.13 16.52
C GLN A 47 -15.15 -9.22 18.06
N PRO A 48 -16.14 -9.86 18.71
CA PRO A 48 -16.16 -10.01 20.17
C PRO A 48 -15.22 -11.11 20.67
N ASN A 49 -15.04 -12.17 19.88
CA ASN A 49 -14.11 -13.26 20.20
C ASN A 49 -12.66 -12.78 19.98
N LEU A 50 -11.81 -12.93 21.00
CA LEU A 50 -10.44 -12.38 20.99
C LEU A 50 -9.55 -12.98 19.89
N THR A 51 -9.62 -14.30 19.66
CA THR A 51 -8.85 -14.97 18.61
C THR A 51 -9.28 -14.49 17.21
N THR A 52 -10.59 -14.37 17.00
CA THR A 52 -11.15 -13.88 15.73
C THR A 52 -10.80 -12.40 15.52
N ARG A 53 -10.87 -11.60 16.59
CA ARG A 53 -10.44 -10.19 16.56
C ARG A 53 -8.96 -10.07 16.23
N ALA A 54 -8.09 -10.90 16.81
CA ALA A 54 -6.66 -10.87 16.48
C ALA A 54 -6.43 -11.11 14.98
N ARG A 55 -7.08 -12.14 14.39
CA ARG A 55 -7.00 -12.34 12.93
C ARG A 55 -7.58 -11.18 12.12
N GLN A 56 -8.71 -10.62 12.56
CA GLN A 56 -9.29 -9.45 11.91
C GLN A 56 -8.30 -8.26 11.88
N LEU A 57 -7.61 -7.99 12.99
CA LEU A 57 -6.64 -6.89 13.09
C LEU A 57 -5.42 -7.14 12.19
N GLU A 58 -4.95 -8.37 12.09
CA GLU A 58 -3.86 -8.72 11.16
C GLU A 58 -4.27 -8.54 9.69
N LEU A 59 -5.48 -8.96 9.31
CA LEU A 59 -6.01 -8.76 7.96
C LEU A 59 -6.19 -7.27 7.62
N TRP A 60 -6.64 -6.46 8.58
CA TRP A 60 -6.67 -5.02 8.43
C TRP A 60 -5.28 -4.42 8.29
N SER A 61 -4.32 -4.85 9.11
CA SER A 61 -2.93 -4.38 9.04
C SER A 61 -2.32 -4.65 7.67
N TYR A 62 -2.56 -5.85 7.11
CA TYR A 62 -2.13 -6.21 5.77
C TYR A 62 -2.82 -5.38 4.68
N LEU A 63 -4.14 -5.19 4.78
CA LEU A 63 -4.91 -4.39 3.83
C LEU A 63 -4.42 -2.94 3.80
N ILE A 64 -4.33 -2.29 4.95
CA ILE A 64 -3.86 -0.90 5.09
C ILE A 64 -2.46 -0.76 4.50
N THR A 65 -1.54 -1.66 4.86
CA THR A 65 -0.16 -1.59 4.37
C THR A 65 -0.10 -1.74 2.84
N THR A 66 -0.82 -2.72 2.28
CA THR A 66 -0.80 -2.99 0.83
C THR A 66 -1.48 -1.87 0.04
N TYR A 67 -2.60 -1.35 0.54
CA TYR A 67 -3.31 -0.22 -0.03
C TYR A 67 -2.45 1.03 -0.04
N CYS A 68 -1.87 1.39 1.11
CA CYS A 68 -0.97 2.53 1.22
C CYS A 68 0.22 2.38 0.27
N THR A 69 0.80 1.18 0.15
CA THR A 69 1.92 0.91 -0.78
C THR A 69 1.52 1.16 -2.23
N TYR A 70 0.36 0.67 -2.66
CA TYR A 70 -0.12 0.84 -4.03
C TYR A 70 -0.39 2.32 -4.36
N HIS A 71 -1.04 3.04 -3.44
CA HIS A 71 -1.39 4.46 -3.63
C HIS A 71 -0.28 5.43 -3.22
N ARG A 72 0.90 4.93 -2.82
CA ARG A 72 2.03 5.71 -2.31
C ARG A 72 1.68 6.64 -1.13
N ILE A 73 0.81 6.18 -0.22
CA ILE A 73 0.36 6.94 0.95
C ILE A 73 1.25 6.67 2.16
N PHE A 74 2.06 7.64 2.56
CA PHE A 74 2.95 7.52 3.72
C PHE A 74 2.32 7.99 5.03
N ARG A 75 1.26 8.80 4.96
CA ARG A 75 0.62 9.43 6.11
C ARG A 75 -0.90 9.28 6.04
N LEU A 76 -1.51 8.92 7.16
CA LEU A 76 -2.97 8.90 7.32
C LEU A 76 -3.38 9.95 8.35
N SER A 77 -4.51 10.61 8.10
CA SER A 77 -5.17 11.50 9.06
C SER A 77 -6.56 10.97 9.35
N LEU A 78 -6.93 10.82 10.62
CA LEU A 78 -8.27 10.36 11.03
C LEU A 78 -9.40 11.30 10.52
N SER A 79 -9.09 12.56 10.24
CA SER A 79 -10.02 13.54 9.65
C SER A 79 -10.17 13.44 8.13
N GLY A 80 -9.24 12.75 7.45
CA GLY A 80 -9.15 12.71 5.99
C GLY A 80 -8.70 11.34 5.50
N LEU A 81 -9.40 10.29 5.94
CA LEU A 81 -9.10 8.91 5.54
C LEU A 81 -9.60 8.65 4.10
N PRO A 82 -8.90 7.80 3.33
CA PRO A 82 -9.39 7.32 2.04
C PRO A 82 -10.76 6.64 2.22
N SER A 83 -11.74 7.05 1.41
CA SER A 83 -13.13 6.61 1.56
C SER A 83 -13.30 5.12 1.25
N ASP A 84 -12.54 4.60 0.29
CA ASP A 84 -12.53 3.22 -0.20
C ASP A 84 -11.71 2.24 0.66
N LEU A 85 -10.78 2.72 1.48
CA LEU A 85 -9.96 1.85 2.33
C LEU A 85 -10.77 1.23 3.48
N PHE A 86 -11.60 2.03 4.15
CA PHE A 86 -12.35 1.60 5.34
C PHE A 86 -13.84 1.37 5.08
N SER A 87 -14.30 1.55 3.84
CA SER A 87 -15.68 1.29 3.43
C SER A 87 -15.75 0.48 2.15
N ASN A 88 -16.74 -0.39 2.07
CA ASN A 88 -17.07 -1.14 0.87
C ASN A 88 -18.54 -0.86 0.51
N ALA A 89 -18.71 -0.07 -0.55
CA ALA A 89 -20.02 0.33 -1.05
C ALA A 89 -20.84 -0.85 -1.56
N SER A 90 -20.21 -1.88 -2.13
CA SER A 90 -20.88 -3.05 -2.73
C SER A 90 -21.63 -3.90 -1.70
N ILE A 91 -21.18 -3.89 -0.44
CA ILE A 91 -21.85 -4.61 0.67
C ILE A 91 -22.48 -3.65 1.69
N HIS A 92 -22.45 -2.34 1.43
CA HIS A 92 -22.93 -1.29 2.33
C HIS A 92 -22.38 -1.41 3.76
N ARG A 93 -21.05 -1.56 3.88
CA ARG A 93 -20.37 -1.64 5.19
C ARG A 93 -19.18 -0.71 5.25
N SER A 94 -18.95 -0.16 6.44
CA SER A 94 -17.82 0.70 6.76
C SER A 94 -17.36 0.46 8.19
N LEU A 95 -16.06 0.52 8.42
CA LEU A 95 -15.49 0.44 9.76
C LEU A 95 -15.76 1.76 10.50
N LYS A 96 -16.12 1.69 11.77
CA LYS A 96 -16.40 2.90 12.57
C LYS A 96 -15.10 3.65 12.87
N PRO A 97 -15.12 4.99 13.02
CA PRO A 97 -13.92 5.77 13.34
C PRO A 97 -13.16 5.28 14.58
N ALA A 98 -13.87 4.86 15.63
CA ALA A 98 -13.27 4.29 16.83
C ALA A 98 -12.54 2.95 16.55
N ASP A 99 -13.12 2.11 15.71
CA ASP A 99 -12.54 0.82 15.33
C ASP A 99 -11.35 1.01 14.38
N ILE A 100 -11.39 2.00 13.49
CA ILE A 100 -10.26 2.40 12.64
C ILE A 100 -9.07 2.79 13.51
N ARG A 101 -9.30 3.65 14.52
CA ARG A 101 -8.25 4.03 15.45
C ARG A 101 -7.68 2.82 16.19
N LEU A 102 -8.53 1.91 16.65
CA LEU A 102 -8.08 0.68 17.32
C LEU A 102 -7.17 -0.17 16.42
N VAL A 103 -7.49 -0.28 15.12
CA VAL A 103 -6.64 -0.97 14.14
C VAL A 103 -5.28 -0.27 14.01
N LEU A 104 -5.26 1.06 13.86
CA LEU A 104 -4.02 1.83 13.75
C LEU A 104 -3.19 1.77 15.04
N ASP A 105 -3.84 1.81 16.20
CA ASP A 105 -3.20 1.62 17.50
C ASP A 105 -2.58 0.23 17.58
N HIS A 106 -3.28 -0.83 17.15
CA HIS A 106 -2.73 -2.17 17.08
C HIS A 106 -1.47 -2.22 16.19
N MET A 107 -1.50 -1.60 15.01
CA MET A 107 -0.35 -1.52 14.08
C MET A 107 0.82 -0.69 14.62
N SER A 108 0.58 0.17 15.61
CA SER A 108 1.63 1.00 16.23
C SER A 108 2.46 0.26 17.27
N ARG A 109 1.98 -0.88 17.76
CA ARG A 109 2.66 -1.66 18.80
C ARG A 109 3.85 -2.41 18.19
N ALA A 110 5.00 -2.37 18.87
CA ALA A 110 6.21 -3.04 18.42
C ALA A 110 6.03 -4.56 18.19
N GLU A 111 5.20 -5.20 19.00
CA GLU A 111 4.87 -6.64 18.91
C GLU A 111 4.19 -7.04 17.60
N ASN A 112 3.46 -6.13 16.95
CA ASN A 112 2.71 -6.39 15.71
C ASN A 112 3.50 -5.97 14.45
N GLY A 113 4.78 -5.61 14.64
CA GLY A 113 5.56 -4.86 13.68
C GLY A 113 5.12 -3.39 13.70
N PRO A 114 5.99 -2.43 14.08
CA PRO A 114 5.64 -1.01 14.20
C PRO A 114 5.46 -0.38 12.82
N ARG A 115 4.40 -0.80 12.13
CA ARG A 115 4.01 -0.37 10.78
C ARG A 115 3.30 0.97 10.82
N VAL A 116 2.88 1.42 12.01
CA VAL A 116 2.30 2.74 12.21
C VAL A 116 3.07 3.49 13.28
N GLU A 117 3.33 4.77 13.05
CA GLU A 117 3.88 5.66 14.08
C GLU A 117 2.98 6.88 14.22
N TRP A 118 2.38 7.07 15.40
CA TRP A 118 1.55 8.24 15.67
C TRP A 118 2.38 9.52 15.67
N ILE A 119 1.90 10.54 14.95
CA ILE A 119 2.50 11.87 14.97
C ILE A 119 2.03 12.56 16.25
N ALA A 120 2.95 13.21 16.97
CA ALA A 120 2.63 13.90 18.21
C ALA A 120 1.51 14.94 17.97
N PRO A 121 0.54 15.05 18.91
CA PRO A 121 -0.53 16.03 18.80
C PRO A 121 0.03 17.45 18.86
N ALA A 122 -0.67 18.40 18.23
CA ALA A 122 -0.26 19.81 18.21
C ALA A 122 -0.34 20.45 19.61
N ALA A 123 -1.33 20.08 20.42
CA ALA A 123 -1.47 20.53 21.79
C ALA A 123 -1.24 19.41 22.82
N ARG A 124 -0.65 19.78 23.95
CA ARG A 124 -0.41 18.87 25.07
C ARG A 124 -1.76 18.44 25.67
N GLY A 125 -2.01 17.13 25.70
CA GLY A 125 -3.26 16.54 26.24
C GLY A 125 -4.27 16.13 25.17
N GLU A 126 -4.04 16.46 23.91
CA GLU A 126 -4.83 15.94 22.80
C GLU A 126 -4.35 14.56 22.37
N GLN A 127 -5.22 13.82 21.69
CA GLN A 127 -4.86 12.56 21.07
C GLN A 127 -4.28 12.80 19.68
N SER A 128 -3.27 12.03 19.30
CA SER A 128 -2.75 12.03 17.92
C SER A 128 -3.86 11.76 16.92
N ALA A 129 -3.99 12.63 15.91
CA ALA A 129 -4.98 12.53 14.84
C ALA A 129 -4.37 12.11 13.49
N SER A 130 -3.03 12.09 13.39
CA SER A 130 -2.32 11.64 12.20
C SER A 130 -1.24 10.63 12.56
N CYS A 131 -0.94 9.72 11.64
CA CYS A 131 0.12 8.74 11.81
C CYS A 131 0.86 8.49 10.49
N TRP A 132 2.11 8.06 10.61
CA TRP A 132 2.88 7.47 9.53
C TRP A 132 2.46 6.02 9.29
N VAL A 133 2.48 5.59 8.03
CA VAL A 133 2.31 4.20 7.63
C VAL A 133 3.61 3.72 6.96
N TYR A 134 4.22 2.71 7.54
CA TYR A 134 5.51 2.15 7.15
C TYR A 134 5.33 0.82 6.44
N TRP A 135 5.23 0.85 5.11
CA TRP A 135 5.46 -0.36 4.31
C TRP A 135 6.94 -0.78 4.29
N LYS A 136 7.84 0.18 4.48
CA LYS A 136 9.25 0.00 4.88
C LYS A 136 9.52 0.93 6.05
N THR A 137 10.27 0.44 7.03
CA THR A 137 10.72 1.20 8.19
C THR A 137 11.71 2.30 7.78
N PRO A 138 11.89 3.37 8.58
CA PRO A 138 12.93 4.37 8.31
C PRO A 138 14.34 3.78 8.17
N THR A 139 14.59 2.67 8.86
CA THR A 139 15.85 1.91 8.73
C THR A 139 15.99 1.24 7.37
N GLU A 140 14.95 0.52 6.91
CA GLU A 140 14.99 -0.11 5.58
C GLU A 140 15.07 0.93 4.46
N TRP A 141 14.46 2.10 4.64
CA TRP A 141 14.61 3.22 3.72
C TRP A 141 16.02 3.79 3.72
N ALA A 142 16.62 3.96 4.89
CA ALA A 142 18.01 4.39 5.01
C ALA A 142 18.95 3.46 4.24
N ASP A 143 18.77 2.14 4.40
CA ASP A 143 19.57 1.14 3.70
C ASP A 143 19.34 1.15 2.18
N ALA A 144 18.09 1.33 1.73
CA ALA A 144 17.76 1.45 0.31
C ALA A 144 18.37 2.72 -0.34
N ILE A 145 18.28 3.86 0.34
CA ILE A 145 18.87 5.13 -0.12
C ILE A 145 20.40 5.00 -0.18
N TYR A 146 21.02 4.46 0.87
CA TYR A 146 22.46 4.29 0.92
C TYR A 146 22.97 3.33 -0.17
N GLY A 147 22.24 2.24 -0.42
CA GLY A 147 22.54 1.30 -1.51
C GLY A 147 22.54 1.99 -2.88
N TRP A 148 21.53 2.81 -3.17
CA TRP A 148 21.48 3.57 -4.43
C TRP A 148 22.60 4.60 -4.56
N VAL A 149 22.96 5.30 -3.47
CA VAL A 149 24.10 6.25 -3.49
C VAL A 149 25.41 5.53 -3.81
N ASP A 150 25.60 4.33 -3.27
CA ASP A 150 26.78 3.49 -3.54
C ASP A 150 26.80 3.01 -4.99
N GLU A 151 25.68 2.46 -5.47
CA GLU A 151 25.52 1.95 -6.84
C GLU A 151 25.72 3.03 -7.91
N THR A 152 25.33 4.27 -7.62
CA THR A 152 25.47 5.41 -8.54
C THR A 152 26.79 6.17 -8.39
N GLY A 153 27.65 5.77 -7.46
CA GLY A 153 28.95 6.41 -7.23
C GLY A 153 28.86 7.84 -6.69
N GLN A 154 27.77 8.19 -6.01
CA GLN A 154 27.52 9.55 -5.49
C GLN A 154 28.05 9.77 -4.07
N LYS A 155 28.80 8.80 -3.52
CA LYS A 155 29.50 8.97 -2.23
C LYS A 155 30.50 10.12 -2.31
N GLY A 156 30.56 10.92 -1.26
CA GLY A 156 31.42 12.11 -1.18
C GLY A 156 30.83 13.37 -1.84
N ALA A 157 29.84 13.25 -2.73
CA ALA A 157 29.08 14.38 -3.24
C ALA A 157 28.06 14.86 -2.21
N VAL A 158 27.67 16.14 -2.31
CA VAL A 158 26.57 16.72 -1.54
C VAL A 158 25.33 16.72 -2.43
N LEU A 159 24.28 16.03 -1.99
CA LEU A 159 22.98 15.98 -2.66
C LEU A 159 21.94 16.71 -1.82
N THR A 160 21.06 17.46 -2.45
CA THR A 160 19.93 18.10 -1.77
C THR A 160 18.83 17.08 -1.46
N VAL A 161 18.00 17.37 -0.45
CA VAL A 161 16.79 16.58 -0.16
C VAL A 161 15.87 16.52 -1.39
N TYR A 162 15.79 17.61 -2.15
CA TYR A 162 15.04 17.67 -3.40
C TYR A 162 15.56 16.67 -4.44
N GLU A 163 16.87 16.60 -4.69
CA GLU A 163 17.45 15.64 -5.64
C GLU A 163 17.20 14.18 -5.22
N LEU A 164 17.25 13.88 -3.93
CA LEU A 164 16.99 12.54 -3.39
C LEU A 164 15.51 12.12 -3.48
N ARG A 165 14.59 13.09 -3.51
CA ARG A 165 13.15 12.86 -3.50
C ARG A 165 12.52 12.97 -4.88
N GLU A 166 12.87 14.03 -5.61
CA GLU A 166 12.22 14.48 -6.85
C GLU A 166 13.19 14.54 -8.04
N GLY A 167 14.48 14.34 -7.80
CA GLY A 167 15.49 14.33 -8.84
C GLY A 167 15.25 13.29 -9.92
N ASP A 168 15.77 13.58 -11.10
CA ASP A 168 15.68 12.73 -12.29
C ASP A 168 16.34 11.36 -12.10
N ALA A 169 17.39 11.30 -11.28
CA ALA A 169 18.14 10.09 -10.98
C ALA A 169 17.40 9.11 -10.08
N VAL A 170 16.37 9.56 -9.34
CA VAL A 170 15.58 8.73 -8.42
C VAL A 170 14.20 8.34 -8.97
N ARG A 171 13.90 8.62 -10.25
CA ARG A 171 12.60 8.33 -10.88
C ARG A 171 12.15 6.88 -10.76
N SER A 172 13.08 5.93 -10.83
CA SER A 172 12.79 4.50 -10.69
C SER A 172 12.75 4.01 -9.25
N GLN A 173 13.05 4.87 -8.28
CA GLN A 173 13.24 4.46 -6.89
C GLN A 173 11.93 4.42 -6.12
N ALA A 174 11.82 3.45 -5.21
CA ALA A 174 10.60 3.22 -4.46
C ALA A 174 10.26 4.37 -3.50
N TRP A 175 11.23 5.18 -3.08
CA TRP A 175 11.03 6.37 -2.22
C TRP A 175 10.76 7.66 -3.00
N ARG A 176 10.63 7.60 -4.33
CA ARG A 176 10.19 8.74 -5.12
C ARG A 176 8.88 9.33 -4.54
N ASP A 177 8.80 10.65 -4.42
CA ASP A 177 7.63 11.35 -3.85
C ASP A 177 7.32 11.00 -2.38
N MET A 178 8.24 10.33 -1.68
CA MET A 178 8.13 10.11 -0.23
C MET A 178 7.97 11.43 0.50
N ASP A 179 7.18 11.45 1.56
CA ASP A 179 7.08 12.62 2.42
C ASP A 179 8.46 13.10 2.92
N GLU A 180 8.70 14.41 2.87
CA GLU A 180 9.99 15.00 3.24
C GLU A 180 10.37 14.69 4.70
N GLU A 181 9.41 14.71 5.63
CA GLU A 181 9.67 14.38 7.04
C GLU A 181 10.10 12.92 7.19
N LEU A 182 9.50 12.01 6.41
CA LEU A 182 9.88 10.60 6.41
C LEU A 182 11.26 10.38 5.79
N LEU A 183 11.58 11.09 4.71
CA LEU A 183 12.92 11.05 4.12
C LEU A 183 13.97 11.55 5.12
N ARG A 184 13.70 12.66 5.82
CA ARG A 184 14.59 13.16 6.88
C ARG A 184 14.75 12.17 8.03
N LYS A 185 13.69 11.45 8.43
CA LYS A 185 13.79 10.37 9.41
C LYS A 185 14.75 9.27 8.95
N ALA A 186 14.64 8.82 7.70
CA ALA A 186 15.54 7.82 7.12
C ALA A 186 16.99 8.33 7.05
N LEU A 187 17.21 9.57 6.60
CA LEU A 187 18.53 10.20 6.60
C LEU A 187 19.11 10.32 8.02
N GLY A 188 18.29 10.64 9.01
CA GLY A 188 18.69 10.67 10.42
C GLY A 188 19.21 9.31 10.93
N VAL A 189 18.70 8.19 10.40
CA VAL A 189 19.25 6.86 10.68
C VAL A 189 20.67 6.72 10.11
N LEU A 190 20.91 7.18 8.88
CA LEU A 190 22.25 7.16 8.27
C LEU A 190 23.25 8.06 9.00
N VAL A 191 22.80 9.24 9.46
CA VAL A 191 23.62 10.14 10.28
C VAL A 191 24.03 9.48 11.59
N LYS A 192 23.08 8.85 12.31
CA LYS A 192 23.39 8.11 13.54
C LYS A 192 24.35 6.94 13.31
N ARG A 193 24.33 6.34 12.11
CA ARG A 193 25.25 5.27 11.69
C ARG A 193 26.61 5.78 11.19
N GLY A 194 26.82 7.10 11.12
CA GLY A 194 28.04 7.70 10.58
C GLY A 194 28.21 7.54 9.06
N LYS A 195 27.14 7.20 8.34
CA LYS A 195 27.14 6.98 6.88
C LYS A 195 26.74 8.21 6.07
N ALA A 196 26.16 9.22 6.72
CA ALA A 196 25.79 10.47 6.08
C ALA A 196 25.90 11.65 7.05
N GLN A 197 25.91 12.86 6.51
CA GLN A 197 25.83 14.11 7.26
C GLN A 197 24.88 15.06 6.53
N VAL A 198 23.93 15.63 7.27
CA VAL A 198 23.00 16.63 6.75
C VAL A 198 23.52 18.03 7.09
N PHE A 199 23.48 18.94 6.13
CA PHE A 199 23.91 20.34 6.21
C PHE A 199 22.71 21.26 5.93
N GLY A 200 22.70 22.44 6.54
CA GLY A 200 21.65 23.44 6.31
C GLY A 200 20.36 23.19 7.10
N GLN A 201 19.36 24.04 6.84
CA GLN A 201 18.02 23.95 7.43
C GLN A 201 16.96 23.86 6.33
N GLU A 202 15.88 23.14 6.61
CA GLU A 202 14.66 23.05 5.78
C GLU A 202 14.92 22.63 4.32
N GLU A 203 14.36 23.33 3.33
CA GLU A 203 14.33 22.97 1.90
C GLU A 203 15.71 23.08 1.21
N THR A 204 16.64 23.83 1.80
CA THR A 204 18.02 23.96 1.28
C THR A 204 18.97 22.93 1.87
N ALA A 205 18.44 21.95 2.63
CA ALA A 205 19.26 20.97 3.29
C ALA A 205 20.02 20.09 2.27
N GLY A 206 21.34 20.09 2.40
CA GLY A 206 22.25 19.21 1.68
C GLY A 206 22.57 17.97 2.51
N VAL A 207 22.92 16.88 1.85
CA VAL A 207 23.25 15.59 2.47
C VAL A 207 24.51 15.07 1.79
N LYS A 208 25.56 14.86 2.58
CA LYS A 208 26.77 14.16 2.12
C LYS A 208 26.74 12.74 2.62
N PHE A 209 27.01 11.79 1.74
CA PHE A 209 27.15 10.38 2.09
C PHE A 209 28.62 9.99 2.12
N PHE A 210 28.97 9.04 3.00
CA PHE A 210 30.33 8.53 3.20
C PHE A 210 30.45 7.05 2.82
#